data_AF-A0A132BEZ2-F1
#
_entry.id   AF-A0A132BEZ2-F1
#
_cell.length_a   1.000
_cell.length_b   1.000
_cell.length_c   1.000
_cell.angle_alpha   90.00
_cell.angle_beta   90.00
_cell.angle_gamma   90.00
#
_symmetry.space_group_name_H-M   'P 1'
#
loop_
_entity.id
_entity.type
_entity.pdbx_description
1 polymer ?
#
loop_
_entity_poly.entity_id
_entity_poly.type
_entity_poly.pdbx_seq_one_letter_code
_entity_poly.pdbx_strand_id
1 'polypeptide(L)'
;MNPFIAPTAGEDIPVDKPYLIRWSPTTPGPVFIQLSYDNNIEATNITVSTPNTGNYSWTPVDVFGGRNNYFLVICDLNSSQGPCSYTFDGRFAIGSISSNTLQSTTITETSVSTTNIPLTTSSTSATMTQQPLSTSTTSPLTQTSAPNPNPDLSTGAKAAIGVVVLLFVLAVVGLTVLFIWKRRKGASQTQPASSDAKAISEYHKAELPTEGNSKEPVRVELSGSGVGTGYASANVEELATD
;
A
#
# COMPACT_ATOMS: atom_id res chain seq x y z
N MET A 1 -10.29 11.57 -3.92
CA MET A 1 -10.13 10.11 -4.03
C MET A 1 -9.56 9.85 -5.41
N ASN A 2 -8.35 9.35 -5.49
CA ASN A 2 -7.68 9.06 -6.77
C ASN A 2 -7.81 7.55 -7.05
N PRO A 3 -8.93 7.07 -7.66
CA PRO A 3 -9.15 5.63 -7.81
C PRO A 3 -8.11 5.03 -8.77
N PHE A 4 -7.59 3.86 -8.41
CA PHE A 4 -6.64 3.13 -9.24
C PHE A 4 -7.30 2.60 -10.52
N ILE A 5 -6.48 2.50 -11.56
CA ILE A 5 -6.79 1.90 -12.87
C ILE A 5 -5.88 0.69 -13.11
N ALA A 6 -4.63 0.74 -12.61
CA ALA A 6 -3.69 -0.37 -12.58
C ALA A 6 -2.76 -0.24 -11.33
N PRO A 7 -2.41 -1.34 -10.65
CA PRO A 7 -2.71 -2.74 -10.99
C PRO A 7 -4.18 -3.13 -10.77
N THR A 8 -4.57 -4.19 -11.46
CA THR A 8 -5.90 -4.80 -11.44
C THR A 8 -5.94 -6.05 -10.55
N ALA A 9 -7.15 -6.51 -10.23
CA ALA A 9 -7.37 -7.69 -9.39
C ALA A 9 -6.72 -8.95 -9.99
N GLY A 10 -5.84 -9.62 -9.24
CA GLY A 10 -5.15 -10.84 -9.68
C GLY A 10 -4.00 -10.61 -10.67
N GLU A 11 -3.64 -9.37 -10.98
CA GLU A 11 -2.50 -9.07 -11.85
C GLU A 11 -1.18 -9.53 -11.21
N ASP A 12 -0.24 -10.02 -12.03
CA ASP A 12 1.10 -10.42 -11.59
C ASP A 12 2.14 -9.42 -12.12
N ILE A 13 2.69 -8.61 -11.22
CA ILE A 13 3.60 -7.52 -11.56
C ILE A 13 5.04 -8.05 -11.66
N PRO A 14 5.76 -7.82 -12.77
CA PRO A 14 7.13 -8.31 -12.93
C PRO A 14 8.12 -7.55 -12.03
N VAL A 15 8.94 -8.30 -11.30
CA VAL A 15 10.12 -7.77 -10.58
C VAL A 15 11.19 -7.31 -11.57
N ASP A 16 11.98 -6.31 -11.13
CA ASP A 16 13.13 -5.71 -11.82
C ASP A 16 12.82 -5.15 -13.22
N LYS A 17 11.53 -4.98 -13.53
CA LYS A 17 11.03 -4.32 -14.75
C LYS A 17 10.20 -3.08 -14.38
N PRO A 18 10.32 -1.98 -15.13
CA PRO A 18 9.43 -0.83 -14.95
C PRO A 18 7.96 -1.23 -15.15
N TYR A 19 7.14 -0.96 -14.15
CA TYR A 19 5.70 -1.13 -14.14
C TYR A 19 5.02 0.23 -14.00
N LEU A 20 3.94 0.46 -14.75
CA LEU A 20 3.23 1.73 -14.76
C LEU A 20 1.97 1.66 -13.88
N ILE A 21 2.09 2.16 -12.65
CA ILE A 21 0.95 2.38 -11.76
C ILE A 21 0.08 3.48 -12.37
N ARG A 22 -1.24 3.30 -12.41
CA ARG A 22 -2.20 4.23 -13.04
C ARG A 22 -3.40 4.49 -12.15
N TRP A 23 -3.90 5.71 -12.15
CA TRP A 23 -5.08 6.14 -11.39
C TRP A 23 -5.78 7.32 -12.08
N SER A 24 -6.99 7.64 -11.64
CA SER A 24 -7.69 8.87 -12.07
C SER A 24 -7.36 10.02 -11.11
N PRO A 25 -6.66 11.09 -11.55
CA PRO A 25 -6.27 12.19 -10.69
C PRO A 25 -7.45 13.16 -10.48
N THR A 26 -8.15 13.05 -9.35
CA THR A 26 -9.35 13.88 -9.06
C THR A 26 -9.08 15.02 -8.06
N THR A 27 -7.86 15.15 -7.55
CA THR A 27 -7.53 16.02 -6.41
C THR A 27 -6.32 16.92 -6.71
N PRO A 28 -6.27 18.15 -6.18
CA PRO A 28 -5.19 19.08 -6.46
C PRO A 28 -3.94 18.81 -5.59
N GLY A 29 -2.77 18.79 -6.21
CA GLY A 29 -1.47 18.75 -5.52
C GLY A 29 -0.64 17.50 -5.81
N PRO A 30 0.38 17.23 -4.97
CA PRO A 30 1.10 15.98 -4.98
C PRO A 30 0.40 14.91 -4.13
N VAL A 31 0.73 13.66 -4.43
CA VAL A 31 0.23 12.45 -3.75
C VAL A 31 1.42 11.61 -3.25
N PHE A 32 1.20 10.79 -2.23
CA PHE A 32 2.13 9.71 -1.88
C PHE A 32 1.56 8.36 -2.35
N ILE A 33 2.43 7.38 -2.61
CA ILE A 33 2.05 6.02 -2.99
C ILE A 33 2.77 5.02 -2.10
N GLN A 34 2.02 4.09 -1.52
CA GLN A 34 2.51 3.03 -0.65
C GLN A 34 2.09 1.65 -1.18
N LEU A 35 3.00 0.69 -1.09
CA LEU A 35 2.74 -0.73 -1.23
C LEU A 35 2.40 -1.30 0.15
N SER A 36 1.26 -1.98 0.26
CA SER A 36 0.86 -2.68 1.48
C SER A 36 0.64 -4.16 1.20
N TYR A 37 1.04 -4.99 2.15
CA TYR A 37 0.83 -6.44 2.16
C TYR A 37 -0.08 -6.82 3.32
N ASP A 38 -0.87 -7.88 3.10
CA ASP A 38 -1.76 -8.51 4.07
C ASP A 38 -2.43 -7.55 5.08
N ASN A 39 -3.32 -6.70 4.58
CA ASN A 39 -4.11 -5.74 5.37
C ASN A 39 -3.30 -4.65 6.10
N ASN A 40 -2.13 -4.28 5.57
CA ASN A 40 -1.15 -3.34 6.14
C ASN A 40 -0.34 -3.92 7.31
N ILE A 41 -0.15 -5.24 7.38
CA ILE A 41 0.82 -5.85 8.30
C ILE A 41 2.25 -5.44 7.93
N GLU A 42 2.57 -5.44 6.63
CA GLU A 42 3.79 -4.83 6.09
C GLU A 42 3.41 -3.70 5.12
N ALA A 43 4.08 -2.55 5.23
CA ALA A 43 3.85 -1.39 4.37
C ALA A 43 5.17 -0.72 4.01
N THR A 44 5.37 -0.40 2.73
CA THR A 44 6.57 0.28 2.21
C THR A 44 6.17 1.40 1.26
N ASN A 45 6.74 2.59 1.44
CA ASN A 45 6.44 3.72 0.56
C ASN A 45 7.15 3.53 -0.78
N ILE A 46 6.39 3.48 -1.88
CA ILE A 46 6.92 3.51 -3.25
C ILE A 46 7.41 4.91 -3.57
N THR A 47 6.64 5.93 -3.18
CA THR A 47 7.08 7.33 -3.19
C THR A 47 6.41 8.12 -2.08
N VAL A 48 7.18 9.00 -1.43
CA VAL A 48 6.68 9.93 -0.41
C VAL A 48 6.05 11.20 -1.00
N SER A 49 6.30 11.49 -2.28
CA SER A 49 5.67 12.61 -3.00
C SER A 49 5.89 12.47 -4.51
N THR A 50 4.81 12.55 -5.29
CA THR A 50 4.82 12.63 -6.74
C THR A 50 3.71 13.57 -7.23
N PRO A 51 3.86 14.28 -8.37
CA PRO A 51 2.76 15.00 -9.00
C PRO A 51 1.54 14.10 -9.23
N ASN A 52 0.32 14.63 -9.03
CA ASN A 52 -0.93 13.89 -9.28
C ASN A 52 -1.27 13.86 -10.79
N THR A 53 -0.44 13.20 -11.60
CA THR A 53 -0.55 13.12 -13.07
C THR A 53 -1.30 11.89 -13.58
N GLY A 54 -1.86 11.07 -12.69
CA GLY A 54 -2.59 9.84 -13.05
C GLY A 54 -1.70 8.62 -13.37
N ASN A 55 -0.38 8.76 -13.26
CA ASN A 55 0.56 7.66 -13.50
C ASN A 55 1.90 7.83 -12.74
N TYR A 56 2.53 6.70 -12.40
CA TYR A 56 3.85 6.63 -11.78
C TYR A 56 4.58 5.37 -12.24
N SER A 57 5.84 5.52 -12.69
CA SER A 57 6.70 4.39 -13.05
C SER A 57 7.42 3.86 -11.82
N TRP A 58 7.16 2.61 -11.47
CA TRP A 58 7.76 1.91 -10.33
C TRP A 58 8.43 0.62 -10.81
N THR A 59 9.62 0.32 -10.29
CA THR A 59 10.28 -0.99 -10.50
C THR A 59 10.19 -1.77 -9.18
N PRO A 60 9.40 -2.85 -9.09
CA PRO A 60 9.39 -3.71 -7.91
C PRO A 60 10.74 -4.41 -7.76
N VAL A 61 11.27 -4.46 -6.55
CA VAL A 61 12.49 -5.18 -6.20
C VAL A 61 12.17 -6.58 -5.65
N ASP A 62 13.09 -7.54 -5.85
CA ASP A 62 12.89 -8.97 -5.54
C ASP A 62 12.52 -9.31 -4.09
N VAL A 63 12.83 -8.43 -3.12
CA VAL A 63 12.38 -8.60 -1.72
C VAL A 63 10.85 -8.63 -1.56
N PHE A 64 10.11 -8.13 -2.56
CA PHE A 64 8.65 -8.24 -2.66
C PHE A 64 8.18 -9.42 -3.53
N GLY A 65 9.07 -10.08 -4.26
CA GLY A 65 8.76 -11.11 -5.23
C GLY A 65 8.25 -12.41 -4.61
N GLY A 66 7.50 -13.17 -5.39
CA GLY A 66 6.95 -14.47 -5.00
C GLY A 66 5.81 -14.39 -3.98
N ARG A 67 5.31 -13.19 -3.65
CA ARG A 67 4.17 -12.98 -2.76
C ARG A 67 2.97 -12.45 -3.54
N ASN A 68 1.79 -12.97 -3.20
CA ASN A 68 0.49 -12.43 -3.63
C ASN A 68 -0.06 -11.48 -2.54
N ASN A 69 -1.37 -11.19 -2.55
CA ASN A 69 -2.04 -10.47 -1.45
C ASN A 69 -1.66 -8.97 -1.27
N TYR A 70 -0.91 -8.38 -2.20
CA TYR A 70 -0.55 -6.95 -2.20
C TYR A 70 -1.71 -6.04 -2.61
N PHE A 71 -1.68 -4.80 -2.13
CA PHE A 71 -2.53 -3.71 -2.57
C PHE A 71 -1.77 -2.37 -2.52
N LEU A 72 -2.18 -1.40 -3.32
CA LEU A 72 -1.62 -0.05 -3.27
C LEU A 72 -2.51 0.88 -2.45
N VAL A 73 -1.87 1.89 -1.84
CA VAL A 73 -2.51 3.03 -1.19
C VAL A 73 -1.99 4.31 -1.85
N ILE A 74 -2.90 5.24 -2.18
CA ILE A 74 -2.58 6.58 -2.68
C ILE A 74 -3.36 7.62 -1.90
N CYS A 75 -2.69 8.64 -1.34
CA CYS A 75 -3.37 9.71 -0.63
C CYS A 75 -2.81 11.10 -0.96
N ASP A 76 -3.67 12.10 -0.80
CA ASP A 76 -3.36 13.51 -1.07
C ASP A 76 -2.49 14.11 0.02
N LEU A 77 -1.35 14.71 -0.35
CA LEU A 77 -0.45 15.37 0.61
C LEU A 77 -0.92 16.77 1.02
N ASN A 78 -1.83 17.37 0.24
CA ASN A 78 -2.39 18.70 0.51
C ASN A 78 -3.53 18.71 1.55
N SER A 79 -3.98 17.54 2.02
CA SER A 79 -4.99 17.42 3.06
C SER A 79 -4.39 16.75 4.28
N SER A 80 -4.49 17.40 5.43
CA SER A 80 -3.92 16.96 6.71
C SER A 80 -4.49 15.63 7.23
N GLN A 81 -5.59 15.16 6.64
CA GLN A 81 -6.10 13.78 6.72
C GLN A 81 -6.63 13.38 5.32
N GLY A 82 -5.75 13.37 4.33
CA GLY A 82 -6.13 13.21 2.92
C GLY A 82 -6.93 11.94 2.62
N PRO A 83 -7.97 12.03 1.76
CA PRO A 83 -8.81 10.90 1.41
C PRO A 83 -8.03 9.85 0.60
N CYS A 84 -7.50 8.86 1.32
CA CYS A 84 -6.77 7.73 0.74
C CYS A 84 -7.67 6.87 -0.14
N SER A 85 -7.17 6.52 -1.32
CA SER A 85 -7.73 5.51 -2.21
C SER A 85 -6.83 4.28 -2.20
N TYR A 86 -7.43 3.11 -2.44
CA TYR A 86 -6.77 1.82 -2.33
C TYR A 86 -7.14 0.96 -3.54
N THR A 87 -6.34 -0.05 -3.89
CA THR A 87 -6.77 -1.12 -4.81
C THR A 87 -7.68 -2.11 -4.09
N PHE A 88 -8.78 -1.64 -3.46
CA PHE A 88 -9.72 -2.51 -2.74
C PHE A 88 -10.50 -3.43 -3.69
N ASP A 89 -10.64 -3.04 -4.96
CA ASP A 89 -11.31 -3.83 -5.99
C ASP A 89 -10.53 -5.10 -6.39
N GLY A 90 -9.28 -5.23 -5.93
CA GLY A 90 -8.60 -6.52 -5.88
C GLY A 90 -7.11 -6.44 -5.53
N ARG A 91 -6.62 -7.53 -4.94
CA ARG A 91 -5.21 -7.72 -4.61
C ARG A 91 -4.44 -8.22 -5.83
N PHE A 92 -3.17 -7.86 -5.92
CA PHE A 92 -2.26 -8.31 -6.98
C PHE A 92 -1.10 -9.14 -6.39
N ALA A 93 -0.33 -9.76 -7.29
CA ALA A 93 0.92 -10.44 -6.98
C ALA A 93 2.12 -9.66 -7.52
N ILE A 94 3.28 -9.92 -6.93
CA ILE A 94 4.57 -9.49 -7.46
C ILE A 94 5.35 -10.77 -7.75
N GLY A 95 5.67 -10.99 -9.02
CA GLY A 95 6.31 -12.22 -9.48
C GLY A 95 7.67 -12.45 -8.80
N SER A 96 8.17 -13.69 -8.78
CA SER A 96 9.53 -13.94 -8.29
C SER A 96 10.52 -13.85 -9.45
N ILE A 97 11.77 -13.42 -9.19
CA ILE A 97 12.87 -13.69 -10.12
C ILE A 97 13.11 -15.20 -10.12
N SER A 98 12.37 -15.90 -10.98
CA SER A 98 12.69 -17.27 -11.36
C SER A 98 14.06 -17.26 -12.03
N SER A 99 15.06 -17.76 -11.33
CA SER A 99 16.45 -17.84 -11.79
C SER A 99 16.63 -18.94 -12.84
N ASN A 100 15.93 -18.81 -13.97
CA ASN A 100 16.12 -19.65 -15.16
C ASN A 100 15.73 -18.95 -16.47
N THR A 101 16.75 -18.80 -17.33
CA THR A 101 16.70 -18.89 -18.80
C THR A 101 15.52 -18.30 -19.57
N LEU A 102 15.82 -17.22 -20.33
CA LEU A 102 15.37 -16.97 -21.72
C LEU A 102 14.03 -17.61 -22.15
N GLN A 103 12.93 -17.31 -21.45
CA GLN A 103 11.60 -17.55 -21.99
C GLN A 103 11.19 -16.36 -22.85
N SER A 104 11.16 -16.60 -24.16
CA SER A 104 10.67 -15.67 -25.17
C SER A 104 9.28 -15.18 -24.77
N THR A 105 9.12 -13.86 -24.64
CA THR A 105 7.79 -13.25 -24.50
C THR A 105 7.02 -13.48 -25.80
N THR A 106 6.14 -14.49 -25.79
CA THR A 106 5.06 -14.60 -26.77
C THR A 106 4.16 -13.39 -26.57
N ILE A 107 4.34 -12.40 -27.43
CA ILE A 107 3.48 -11.23 -27.50
C ILE A 107 2.16 -11.71 -28.08
N THR A 108 1.12 -11.83 -27.25
CA THR A 108 -0.24 -12.07 -27.74
C THR A 108 -0.76 -10.76 -28.31
N GLU A 109 -0.34 -10.44 -29.54
CA GLU A 109 -0.94 -9.36 -30.33
C GLU A 109 -2.37 -9.76 -30.68
N THR A 110 -3.34 -9.25 -29.90
CA THR A 110 -4.75 -9.30 -30.27
C THR A 110 -4.95 -8.42 -31.50
N SER A 111 -4.98 -9.05 -32.68
CA SER A 111 -5.15 -8.38 -33.97
C SER A 111 -6.45 -7.59 -34.04
N VAL A 112 -6.36 -6.26 -33.90
CA VAL A 112 -7.50 -5.36 -34.15
C VAL A 112 -7.51 -5.03 -35.64
N SER A 113 -8.50 -5.56 -36.37
CA SER A 113 -8.64 -5.35 -37.81
C SER A 113 -8.79 -3.86 -38.16
N THR A 114 -7.73 -3.27 -38.72
CA THR A 114 -7.78 -1.95 -39.35
C THR A 114 -8.36 -2.05 -40.75
N THR A 115 -9.59 -1.58 -40.92
CA THR A 115 -10.24 -1.45 -42.24
C THR A 115 -9.49 -0.39 -43.07
N ASN A 116 -8.88 -0.80 -44.17
CA ASN A 116 -8.21 0.10 -45.11
C ASN A 116 -9.21 1.09 -45.73
N ILE A 117 -9.00 2.39 -45.50
CA ILE A 117 -9.65 3.48 -46.24
C ILE A 117 -8.56 4.15 -47.09
N PRO A 118 -8.76 4.34 -48.41
CA PRO A 118 -7.69 4.84 -49.29
C PRO A 118 -7.34 6.31 -49.03
N LEU A 119 -6.04 6.61 -49.15
CA LEU A 119 -5.43 7.91 -48.92
C LEU A 119 -5.63 8.85 -50.13
N THR A 120 -6.46 9.87 -49.99
CA THR A 120 -6.58 10.95 -51.01
C THR A 120 -5.59 12.08 -50.72
N THR A 121 -4.55 12.17 -51.53
CA THR A 121 -3.60 13.30 -51.54
C THR A 121 -4.26 14.57 -52.08
N SER A 122 -4.22 15.67 -51.32
CA SER A 122 -4.51 17.02 -51.82
C SER A 122 -3.55 18.03 -51.21
N SER A 123 -2.59 18.47 -52.01
CA SER A 123 -1.63 19.54 -51.70
C SER A 123 -2.20 20.90 -52.08
N THR A 124 -2.07 21.90 -51.19
CA THR A 124 -2.23 23.32 -51.55
C THR A 124 -1.24 24.20 -50.77
N SER A 125 -0.66 25.16 -51.46
CA SER A 125 0.44 26.02 -50.97
C SER A 125 -0.01 27.48 -50.78
N ALA A 126 0.83 28.27 -50.06
CA ALA A 126 0.75 29.74 -49.90
C ALA A 126 -0.46 30.25 -49.08
N THR A 127 -0.39 31.37 -48.34
CA THR A 127 0.15 32.68 -48.75
C THR A 127 0.57 33.56 -47.54
N MET A 128 1.54 34.47 -47.74
CA MET A 128 1.98 35.49 -46.77
C MET A 128 1.18 36.81 -46.85
N THR A 129 0.93 37.46 -45.70
CA THR A 129 0.67 38.92 -45.52
C THR A 129 0.94 39.27 -44.04
N GLN A 130 2.00 40.01 -43.66
CA GLN A 130 2.17 41.48 -43.60
C GLN A 130 1.11 42.19 -42.70
N GLN A 131 1.45 42.63 -41.47
CA GLN A 131 1.94 43.97 -41.02
C GLN A 131 0.80 45.02 -40.80
N PRO A 132 0.94 46.13 -40.00
CA PRO A 132 2.10 46.65 -39.24
C PRO A 132 1.83 47.28 -37.82
N LEU A 133 2.90 47.83 -37.20
CA LEU A 133 3.04 49.00 -36.25
C LEU A 133 1.92 49.37 -35.24
N SER A 134 2.15 49.85 -34.00
CA SER A 134 3.26 50.52 -33.28
C SER A 134 3.17 50.13 -31.77
N THR A 135 4.02 50.50 -30.78
CA THR A 135 4.78 51.74 -30.53
C THR A 135 5.92 51.48 -29.54
N SER A 136 7.01 52.24 -29.63
CA SER A 136 8.21 52.17 -28.80
C SER A 136 8.17 53.06 -27.55
N THR A 137 8.71 52.59 -26.42
CA THR A 137 9.29 53.48 -25.38
C THR A 137 10.60 52.90 -24.84
N THR A 138 11.68 53.66 -24.99
CA THR A 138 13.07 53.32 -24.61
C THR A 138 13.43 53.83 -23.21
N SER A 139 14.25 53.08 -22.46
CA SER A 139 15.23 53.58 -21.46
C SER A 139 16.14 52.43 -20.96
N PRO A 140 17.36 52.69 -20.43
CA PRO A 140 18.52 52.05 -21.06
C PRO A 140 19.39 51.12 -20.17
N LEU A 141 20.13 50.26 -20.88
CA LEU A 141 21.45 49.67 -20.60
C LEU A 141 21.99 49.67 -19.15
N THR A 142 22.24 48.46 -18.63
CA THR A 142 23.55 48.14 -18.04
C THR A 142 23.95 46.71 -18.43
N GLN A 143 25.11 46.54 -19.08
CA GLN A 143 25.72 45.23 -19.30
C GLN A 143 26.63 44.87 -18.12
N THR A 144 26.48 43.67 -17.55
CA THR A 144 27.54 42.99 -16.77
C THR A 144 27.44 41.48 -17.01
N SER A 145 28.61 40.84 -17.12
CA SER A 145 28.80 39.48 -17.66
C SER A 145 28.30 38.33 -16.76
N ALA A 146 28.13 37.15 -17.37
CA ALA A 146 27.79 35.89 -16.72
C ALA A 146 28.80 35.46 -15.62
N PRO A 147 28.37 34.65 -14.63
CA PRO A 147 28.50 33.20 -14.83
C PRO A 147 27.38 32.30 -14.25
N ASN A 148 27.10 31.23 -15.01
CA ASN A 148 26.67 29.88 -14.62
C ASN A 148 25.90 29.65 -13.28
N PRO A 149 24.57 29.46 -13.30
CA PRO A 149 23.78 29.09 -12.12
C PRO A 149 23.66 27.57 -11.94
N ASN A 150 24.47 27.01 -11.02
CA ASN A 150 24.05 25.79 -10.32
C ASN A 150 23.03 26.18 -9.23
N PRO A 151 21.97 25.41 -8.97
CA PRO A 151 20.97 25.73 -7.95
C PRO A 151 21.52 25.46 -6.53
N ASP A 152 22.32 26.38 -6.00
CA ASP A 152 22.75 26.32 -4.60
C ASP A 152 21.61 26.76 -3.68
N LEU A 153 21.16 25.84 -2.82
CA LEU A 153 20.05 26.05 -1.91
C LEU A 153 20.42 27.06 -0.83
N SER A 154 19.65 28.16 -0.80
CA SER A 154 19.79 29.31 0.11
C SER A 154 20.28 28.90 1.51
N THR A 155 21.38 29.52 1.92
CA THR A 155 22.11 29.22 3.17
C THR A 155 21.23 29.33 4.42
N GLY A 156 20.16 30.13 4.38
CA GLY A 156 19.17 30.23 5.45
C GLY A 156 18.38 28.93 5.71
N ALA A 157 18.15 28.10 4.69
CA ALA A 157 17.41 26.84 4.85
C ALA A 157 18.24 25.74 5.54
N LYS A 158 19.57 25.72 5.32
CA LYS A 158 20.48 24.73 5.93
C LYS A 158 20.62 24.92 7.45
N ALA A 159 20.54 26.16 7.94
CA ALA A 159 20.67 26.46 9.38
C ALA A 159 19.45 26.04 10.22
N ALA A 160 18.24 26.08 9.65
CA ALA A 160 17.00 25.81 10.40
C ALA A 160 16.82 24.33 10.79
N ILE A 161 17.36 23.39 10.01
CA ILE A 161 17.15 21.95 10.19
C ILE A 161 18.00 21.38 11.35
N GLY A 162 19.20 21.93 11.58
CA GLY A 162 20.18 21.36 12.52
C GLY A 162 19.72 21.29 13.98
N VAL A 163 18.93 22.26 14.44
CA VAL A 163 18.47 22.30 15.85
C VAL A 163 17.32 21.32 16.10
N VAL A 164 16.42 21.13 15.13
CA VAL A 164 15.21 20.32 15.29
C VAL A 164 15.54 18.84 15.43
N VAL A 165 16.52 18.34 14.67
CA VAL A 165 16.97 16.94 14.73
C VAL A 165 17.54 16.60 16.12
N LEU A 166 18.32 17.50 16.72
CA LEU A 166 18.97 17.26 18.01
C LEU A 166 17.95 17.22 19.16
N LEU A 167 16.93 18.09 19.11
CA LEU A 167 15.79 18.05 20.04
C LEU A 167 14.93 16.79 19.85
N PHE A 168 14.70 16.36 18.61
CA PHE A 168 13.90 15.16 18.31
C PHE A 168 14.58 13.88 18.83
N VAL A 169 15.89 13.71 18.62
CA VAL A 169 16.64 12.56 19.14
C VAL A 169 16.59 12.52 20.68
N LEU A 170 16.78 13.65 21.36
CA LEU A 170 16.64 13.74 22.82
C LEU A 170 15.23 13.35 23.30
N ALA A 171 14.18 13.82 22.61
CA ALA A 171 12.79 13.49 22.96
C ALA A 171 12.49 11.98 22.79
N VAL A 172 12.95 11.36 21.69
CA VAL A 172 12.77 9.92 21.44
C VAL A 172 13.50 9.08 22.49
N VAL A 173 14.75 9.41 22.84
CA VAL A 173 15.51 8.70 23.89
C VAL A 173 14.85 8.87 25.26
N GLY A 174 14.33 10.05 25.58
CA GLY A 174 13.57 10.28 26.81
C GLY A 174 12.30 9.41 26.89
N LEU A 175 11.54 9.32 25.79
CA LEU A 175 10.32 8.53 25.71
C LEU A 175 10.56 7.02 25.77
N THR A 176 11.61 6.49 25.12
CA THR A 176 11.92 5.05 25.19
C THR A 176 12.32 4.62 26.60
N VAL A 177 13.17 5.39 27.28
CA VAL A 177 13.54 5.15 28.69
C VAL A 177 12.31 5.20 29.60
N LEU A 178 11.44 6.20 29.43
CA LEU A 178 10.20 6.34 30.21
C LEU A 178 9.25 5.14 29.98
N PHE A 179 9.09 4.70 28.74
CA PHE A 179 8.23 3.56 28.39
C PHE A 179 8.74 2.25 29.02
N ILE A 180 10.05 1.98 28.96
CA ILE A 180 10.67 0.81 29.61
C ILE A 180 10.50 0.87 31.13
N TRP A 181 10.66 2.05 31.74
CA TRP A 181 10.50 2.22 33.18
C TRP A 181 9.05 2.06 33.64
N LYS A 182 8.08 2.54 32.83
CA LYS A 182 6.65 2.33 33.05
C LYS A 182 6.27 0.84 32.93
N ARG A 183 6.81 0.13 31.93
CA ARG A 183 6.58 -1.31 31.74
C ARG A 183 7.15 -2.15 32.90
N ARG A 184 8.31 -1.79 33.45
CA ARG A 184 8.94 -2.53 34.58
C ARG A 184 8.20 -2.36 35.92
N LYS A 185 7.44 -1.29 36.14
CA LYS A 185 6.73 -1.04 37.42
C LYS A 185 5.43 -1.85 37.60
N GLY A 186 4.99 -2.62 36.60
CA GLY A 186 3.76 -3.42 36.67
C GLY A 186 3.91 -4.85 37.22
N ALA A 187 5.13 -5.34 37.46
CA ALA A 187 5.41 -6.76 37.66
C ALA A 187 5.71 -7.15 39.13
N SER A 188 5.00 -6.57 40.09
CA SER A 188 5.12 -6.92 41.52
C SER A 188 3.77 -7.33 42.12
N GLN A 189 3.23 -8.45 41.63
CA GLN A 189 2.22 -9.23 42.36
C GLN A 189 2.85 -10.51 42.90
N THR A 190 3.15 -10.49 44.19
CA THR A 190 3.50 -11.68 44.97
C THR A 190 2.27 -12.58 45.09
N GLN A 191 2.30 -13.78 44.52
CA GLN A 191 1.27 -14.79 44.82
C GLN A 191 1.49 -15.35 46.24
N PRO A 192 0.45 -15.42 47.09
CA PRO A 192 0.47 -16.27 48.27
C PRO A 192 0.23 -17.73 47.86
N ALA A 193 0.92 -18.67 48.52
CA ALA A 193 0.69 -20.09 48.33
C ALA A 193 -0.70 -20.50 48.89
N SER A 194 -1.41 -21.35 48.17
CA SER A 194 -2.63 -22.03 48.63
C SER A 194 -2.34 -23.52 48.75
N SER A 195 -2.40 -24.04 49.98
CA SER A 195 -2.56 -25.46 50.26
C SER A 195 -4.03 -25.89 50.15
N ASP A 196 -4.28 -27.17 50.40
CA ASP A 196 -5.58 -27.83 50.65
C ASP A 196 -6.50 -28.00 49.42
N ALA A 197 -6.71 -29.16 48.82
CA ALA A 197 -6.91 -30.56 49.27
C ALA A 197 -8.37 -30.93 49.66
N LYS A 198 -8.93 -31.86 48.86
CA LYS A 198 -9.78 -32.99 49.28
C LYS A 198 -11.19 -32.70 49.85
N ALA A 199 -12.22 -32.92 49.01
CA ALA A 199 -13.49 -33.53 49.44
C ALA A 199 -14.15 -34.30 48.28
N ILE A 200 -14.77 -35.45 48.58
CA ILE A 200 -15.47 -36.33 47.64
C ILE A 200 -16.78 -36.78 48.29
N SER A 201 -17.93 -36.43 47.70
CA SER A 201 -19.25 -37.10 47.74
C SER A 201 -20.26 -36.16 47.01
N GLU A 202 -21.47 -36.54 46.59
CA GLU A 202 -22.28 -37.73 46.90
C GLU A 202 -23.26 -38.06 45.77
N TYR A 203 -23.71 -39.32 45.69
CA TYR A 203 -24.68 -39.83 44.71
C TYR A 203 -26.12 -39.80 45.27
N HIS A 204 -27.09 -39.29 44.50
CA HIS A 204 -28.54 -39.59 44.62
C HIS A 204 -29.17 -39.31 43.24
N LYS A 205 -29.49 -40.26 42.35
CA LYS A 205 -30.42 -41.42 42.37
C LYS A 205 -31.92 -41.04 42.30
N ALA A 206 -32.48 -41.15 41.07
CA ALA A 206 -33.85 -41.53 40.58
C ALA A 206 -35.11 -41.12 41.40
N GLU A 207 -36.29 -40.81 40.82
CA GLU A 207 -37.07 -41.60 39.83
C GLU A 207 -38.01 -40.74 38.90
N LEU A 208 -38.66 -41.40 37.94
CA LEU A 208 -39.77 -40.94 37.06
C LEU A 208 -41.14 -41.09 37.77
N PRO A 209 -42.26 -40.42 37.38
CA PRO A 209 -42.83 -40.29 36.01
C PRO A 209 -43.23 -38.81 35.65
N THR A 210 -44.10 -38.42 34.69
CA THR A 210 -45.19 -39.10 33.95
C THR A 210 -45.52 -38.50 32.56
N GLU A 211 -46.23 -39.30 31.77
CA GLU A 211 -47.00 -39.09 30.53
C GLU A 211 -47.85 -37.78 30.42
N GLY A 212 -47.96 -37.17 29.23
CA GLY A 212 -48.70 -35.89 29.08
C GLY A 212 -48.83 -35.22 27.70
N ASN A 213 -49.08 -35.98 26.62
CA ASN A 213 -49.81 -35.56 25.39
C ASN A 213 -49.81 -34.08 24.90
N SER A 214 -49.20 -33.77 23.75
CA SER A 214 -49.93 -33.45 22.49
C SER A 214 -49.17 -32.61 21.43
N LYS A 215 -49.39 -32.97 20.16
CA LYS A 215 -49.33 -32.17 18.92
C LYS A 215 -47.99 -31.62 18.38
N GLU A 216 -47.56 -32.30 17.32
CA GLU A 216 -47.07 -31.80 16.02
C GLU A 216 -47.50 -30.35 15.61
N PRO A 217 -46.74 -29.65 14.73
CA PRO A 217 -46.40 -30.16 13.40
C PRO A 217 -44.95 -30.07 12.94
N VAL A 218 -44.61 -31.04 12.06
CA VAL A 218 -43.68 -30.97 10.92
C VAL A 218 -42.82 -29.71 10.79
N ARG A 219 -41.50 -29.88 10.91
CA ARG A 219 -40.52 -29.04 10.20
C ARG A 219 -39.48 -29.93 9.53
N VAL A 220 -39.41 -29.83 8.20
CA VAL A 220 -38.41 -30.50 7.37
C VAL A 220 -37.09 -29.73 7.51
N GLU A 221 -36.05 -30.39 8.04
CA GLU A 221 -34.68 -29.90 7.99
C GLU A 221 -33.85 -30.88 7.15
N LEU A 222 -33.13 -30.35 6.16
CA LEU A 222 -32.45 -31.13 5.14
C LEU A 222 -31.20 -31.83 5.69
N SER A 223 -30.96 -33.05 5.21
CA SER A 223 -29.70 -33.77 5.44
C SER A 223 -28.51 -33.07 4.76
N GLY A 224 -27.88 -32.13 5.46
CA GLY A 224 -26.59 -31.54 5.08
C GLY A 224 -25.43 -32.44 5.50
N SER A 225 -24.99 -33.34 4.62
CA SER A 225 -23.84 -34.22 4.87
C SER A 225 -22.54 -33.41 5.02
N GLY A 226 -21.70 -33.78 5.98
CA GLY A 226 -20.57 -32.97 6.43
C GLY A 226 -19.35 -32.89 5.51
N VAL A 227 -18.39 -32.08 5.92
CA VAL A 227 -16.94 -32.28 5.73
C VAL A 227 -16.25 -31.70 6.98
N GLY A 228 -15.30 -32.44 7.54
CA GLY A 228 -14.47 -31.96 8.64
C GLY A 228 -13.01 -31.86 8.24
N THR A 229 -12.36 -30.77 8.64
CA THR A 229 -10.91 -30.61 8.88
C THR A 229 -10.80 -29.57 10.00
N GLY A 230 -9.96 -29.71 11.03
CA GLY A 230 -8.73 -30.49 11.10
C GLY A 230 -7.53 -29.55 11.13
N TYR A 231 -7.50 -28.61 12.09
CA TYR A 231 -6.35 -27.73 12.30
C TYR A 231 -5.48 -28.28 13.43
N ALA A 232 -4.32 -28.81 13.04
CA ALA A 232 -3.28 -29.24 13.96
C ALA A 232 -2.52 -28.02 14.50
N SER A 233 -2.35 -27.96 15.82
CA SER A 233 -1.38 -27.05 16.43
C SER A 233 0.03 -27.54 16.12
N ALA A 234 0.82 -26.71 15.42
CA ALA A 234 2.26 -26.89 15.31
C ALA A 234 2.95 -25.93 16.28
N ASN A 235 3.50 -26.48 17.37
CA ASN A 235 4.51 -25.77 18.14
C ASN A 235 5.79 -25.68 17.29
N VAL A 236 6.46 -24.53 17.31
CA VAL A 236 7.83 -24.40 16.83
C VAL A 236 8.68 -23.93 18.00
N GLU A 237 9.60 -24.79 18.44
CA GLU A 237 10.67 -24.43 19.36
C GLU A 237 11.66 -23.51 18.63
N GLU A 238 11.94 -22.34 19.21
CA GLU A 238 13.02 -21.49 18.73
C GLU A 238 14.34 -21.97 19.35
N LEU A 239 15.20 -22.54 18.52
CA LEU A 239 16.50 -23.07 18.90
C LEU A 239 17.50 -21.92 19.03
N ALA A 240 17.91 -21.59 20.25
CA ALA A 240 18.99 -20.64 20.49
C ALA A 240 20.35 -21.20 20.01
N THR A 241 21.16 -20.35 19.39
CA THR A 241 22.58 -20.61 19.12
C THR A 241 23.42 -19.40 19.53
N ASP A 242 24.59 -19.69 20.10
CA ASP A 242 25.68 -18.76 20.47
C ASP A 242 26.18 -17.89 19.29
#